data_AF-A0A328BRZ6-F1
#
_entry.id   AF-A0A328BRZ6-F1
#
_cell.length_a   1.000
_cell.length_b   1.000
_cell.length_c   1.000
_cell.angle_alpha   90.00
_cell.angle_beta   90.00
_cell.angle_gamma   90.00
#
_symmetry.space_group_name_H-M   'P 1'
#
loop_
_entity.id
_entity.type
_entity.pdbx_description
1 polymer ?
#
loop_
_entity_poly.entity_id
_entity_poly.type
_entity_poly.pdbx_seq_one_letter_code
_entity_poly.pdbx_strand_id
1 'polypeptide(L)'
;MLVEPTALDRRSVPEWIGATPDTPVPARVKLRVFERYQGRCYLSGRKIGPGETWEVEHVRAIGLGGENRESNLAPALADAHKVKTRDDRAAMSKANRIRAKHLGIHPKSKARIRSRGFAPTR
;
A
#
# COMPACT_ATOMS: atom_id res chain seq x y z
N MET A 1 24.04 -12.93 -17.31
CA MET A 1 23.42 -14.24 -16.98
C MET A 1 21.96 -13.98 -16.66
N LEU A 2 21.08 -14.15 -17.65
CA LEU A 2 19.64 -14.03 -17.49
C LEU A 2 19.16 -15.33 -16.83
N VAL A 3 18.71 -15.26 -15.59
CA VAL A 3 18.13 -16.41 -14.91
C VAL A 3 16.70 -16.53 -15.42
N GLU A 4 16.47 -17.51 -16.30
CA GLU A 4 15.13 -17.86 -16.76
C GLU A 4 14.30 -18.37 -15.57
N PRO A 5 13.05 -17.90 -15.38
CA PRO A 5 12.19 -18.41 -14.32
C PRO A 5 11.88 -19.88 -14.58
N THR A 6 12.27 -20.76 -13.67
CA THR A 6 11.91 -22.17 -13.65
C THR A 6 10.38 -22.31 -13.66
N ALA A 7 9.86 -22.71 -14.82
CA ALA A 7 8.44 -22.88 -15.07
C ALA A 7 7.83 -24.01 -14.23
N LEU A 8 7.32 -23.67 -13.05
CA LEU A 8 6.36 -24.50 -12.32
C LEU A 8 4.95 -24.18 -12.87
N ASP A 9 4.41 -25.16 -13.59
CA ASP A 9 3.11 -25.18 -14.27
C ASP A 9 3.00 -24.26 -15.51
N ARG A 10 3.17 -24.85 -16.71
CA ARG A 10 3.06 -24.17 -18.03
C ARG A 10 1.62 -23.82 -18.43
N ARG A 11 0.66 -23.89 -17.50
CA ARG A 11 -0.74 -23.53 -17.76
C ARG A 11 -0.91 -22.04 -17.54
N SER A 12 -1.70 -21.40 -18.40
CA SER A 12 -2.15 -20.03 -18.17
C SER A 12 -3.00 -20.00 -16.89
N VAL A 13 -2.46 -19.44 -15.81
CA VAL A 13 -3.22 -19.28 -14.57
C VAL A 13 -3.88 -17.91 -14.58
N PRO A 14 -5.20 -17.81 -14.38
CA PRO A 14 -5.85 -16.51 -14.27
C PRO A 14 -5.29 -15.70 -13.10
N GLU A 15 -5.37 -14.38 -13.22
CA GLU A 15 -5.06 -13.45 -12.14
C GLU A 15 -5.91 -13.81 -10.92
N TRP A 16 -5.30 -13.80 -9.74
CA TRP A 16 -6.07 -13.89 -8.52
C TRP A 16 -6.70 -12.55 -8.17
N ILE A 17 -8.02 -12.57 -7.96
CA ILE A 17 -8.82 -11.45 -7.44
C ILE A 17 -9.53 -11.97 -6.18
N GLY A 18 -9.34 -11.28 -5.06
CA GLY A 18 -10.01 -11.61 -3.80
C GLY A 18 -11.51 -11.39 -3.91
N ALA A 19 -12.30 -12.29 -3.30
CA ALA A 19 -13.76 -12.16 -3.26
C ALA A 19 -14.20 -10.91 -2.49
N THR A 20 -13.44 -10.54 -1.47
CA THR A 20 -13.62 -9.35 -0.65
C THR A 20 -12.29 -8.63 -0.44
N PRO A 21 -12.31 -7.35 -0.02
CA PRO A 21 -11.11 -6.63 0.39
C PRO A 21 -10.29 -7.34 1.48
N ASP A 22 -10.97 -8.08 2.36
CA ASP A 22 -10.35 -8.77 3.50
C ASP A 22 -9.97 -10.23 3.19
N THR A 23 -10.23 -10.71 1.97
CA THR A 23 -9.90 -12.09 1.59
C THR A 23 -8.37 -12.27 1.66
N PRO A 24 -7.87 -13.24 2.44
CA PRO A 24 -6.44 -13.46 2.59
C PRO A 24 -5.82 -13.96 1.29
N VAL A 25 -4.61 -13.47 0.99
CA VAL A 25 -3.85 -13.87 -0.21
C VAL A 25 -3.46 -15.36 -0.09
N PRO A 26 -3.89 -16.24 -1.02
CA PRO A 26 -3.54 -17.66 -1.00
C PRO A 26 -2.04 -17.90 -1.20
N ALA A 27 -1.50 -18.98 -0.61
CA ALA A 27 -0.07 -19.31 -0.68
C ALA A 27 0.50 -19.35 -2.12
N ARG A 28 -0.24 -19.94 -3.07
CA ARG A 28 0.14 -19.96 -4.50
C ARG A 28 0.35 -18.56 -5.09
N VAL A 29 -0.44 -17.59 -4.67
CA VAL A 29 -0.35 -16.20 -5.13
C VAL A 29 0.85 -15.51 -4.48
N LYS A 30 1.10 -15.77 -3.20
CA LYS A 30 2.29 -15.25 -2.50
C LYS A 30 3.58 -15.69 -3.20
N LEU A 31 3.68 -16.95 -3.63
CA LEU A 31 4.82 -17.47 -4.38
C LEU A 31 4.99 -16.76 -5.73
N ARG A 32 3.92 -16.68 -6.54
CA ARG A 32 3.96 -15.96 -7.83
C ARG A 32 4.36 -14.48 -7.67
N VAL A 33 3.86 -13.82 -6.62
CA VAL A 33 4.25 -12.45 -6.28
C VAL A 33 5.73 -12.38 -5.94
N PHE A 34 6.24 -13.27 -5.10
CA PHE A 34 7.65 -13.28 -4.72
C PHE A 34 8.58 -13.51 -5.94
N GLU A 35 8.23 -14.46 -6.80
CA GLU A 35 8.98 -14.79 -8.01
C GLU A 35 8.98 -13.65 -9.04
N ARG A 36 7.82 -13.01 -9.26
CA ARG A 36 7.69 -11.84 -10.14
C ARG A 36 8.61 -10.69 -9.74
N TYR A 37 8.82 -10.49 -8.45
CA TYR A 37 9.74 -9.48 -7.92
C TYR A 37 11.16 -10.04 -7.70
N GLN A 38 11.47 -11.23 -8.21
CA GLN A 38 12.78 -11.87 -8.13
C GLN A 38 13.28 -12.01 -6.68
N GLY A 39 12.36 -12.22 -5.75
CA GLY A 39 12.63 -12.28 -4.31
C GLY A 39 13.20 -10.98 -3.74
N ARG A 40 12.83 -9.82 -4.29
CA ARG A 40 13.26 -8.51 -3.80
C ARG A 40 12.08 -7.75 -3.19
N CYS A 41 12.34 -7.09 -2.08
CA CYS A 41 11.43 -6.14 -1.49
C CYS A 41 11.15 -5.01 -2.48
N TYR A 42 9.90 -4.75 -2.82
CA TYR A 42 9.58 -3.71 -3.80
C TYR A 42 9.78 -2.29 -3.24
N LEU A 43 9.70 -2.13 -1.92
CA LEU A 43 9.87 -0.83 -1.25
C LEU A 43 11.34 -0.42 -1.09
N SER A 44 12.20 -1.37 -0.72
CA SER A 44 13.62 -1.08 -0.47
C SER A 44 14.54 -1.54 -1.60
N GLY A 45 14.07 -2.35 -2.54
CA GLY A 45 14.87 -2.98 -3.60
C GLY A 45 15.80 -4.10 -3.12
N ARG A 46 15.92 -4.30 -1.80
CA ARG A 46 16.80 -5.31 -1.19
C ARG A 46 16.28 -6.72 -1.49
N LYS A 47 17.21 -7.65 -1.73
CA LYS A 47 16.87 -9.08 -1.81
C LYS A 47 16.37 -9.57 -0.45
N ILE A 48 15.30 -10.35 -0.47
CA ILE A 48 14.73 -11.03 0.69
C ILE A 48 15.47 -12.35 0.84
N GLY A 49 16.18 -12.49 1.95
CA GLY A 49 16.93 -13.68 2.32
C GLY A 49 16.04 -14.78 2.90
N PRO A 50 16.50 -16.05 2.87
CA PRO A 50 15.84 -17.14 3.57
C PRO A 50 15.70 -16.83 5.07
N GLY A 51 14.52 -17.05 5.64
CA GLY A 51 14.25 -16.79 7.05
C GLY A 51 13.94 -15.33 7.41
N GLU A 52 14.11 -14.38 6.49
CA GLU A 52 13.66 -13.00 6.72
C GLU A 52 12.13 -12.92 6.73
N THR A 53 11.58 -12.13 7.66
CA THR A 53 10.15 -11.86 7.70
C THR A 53 9.75 -10.87 6.61
N TRP A 54 8.88 -11.32 5.72
CA TRP A 54 8.29 -10.51 4.66
C TRP A 54 6.80 -10.79 4.56
N GLU A 55 6.07 -9.79 4.06
CA GLU A 55 4.62 -9.83 3.90
C GLU A 55 4.24 -9.48 2.47
N VAL A 56 3.06 -9.95 2.05
CA VAL A 56 2.48 -9.54 0.77
C VAL A 56 1.66 -8.30 1.01
N GLU A 57 2.02 -7.25 0.28
CA GLU A 57 1.58 -5.89 0.52
C GLU A 57 0.84 -5.36 -0.71
N HIS A 58 -0.19 -4.54 -0.49
CA HIS A 58 -0.93 -3.88 -1.57
C HIS A 58 -0.22 -2.60 -1.99
N VAL A 59 0.41 -2.62 -3.18
CA VAL A 59 1.17 -1.48 -3.75
C VAL A 59 0.38 -0.18 -3.60
N ARG A 60 -0.89 -0.21 -4.02
CA ARG A 60 -1.90 0.77 -3.61
C ARG A 60 -2.76 0.19 -2.49
N ALA A 61 -2.77 0.84 -1.33
CA ALA A 61 -3.59 0.40 -0.20
C ALA A 61 -5.09 0.41 -0.56
N ILE A 62 -5.83 -0.60 -0.08
CA ILE A 62 -7.27 -0.77 -0.34
C ILE A 62 -8.07 0.49 0.05
N GLY A 63 -7.83 1.02 1.25
CA GLY A 63 -8.52 2.22 1.73
C GLY A 63 -8.21 3.51 0.96
N LEU A 64 -7.21 3.47 0.06
CA LEU A 64 -6.86 4.56 -0.86
C LEU A 64 -7.27 4.24 -2.31
N GLY A 65 -8.18 3.29 -2.52
CA GLY A 65 -8.69 2.88 -3.82
C GLY A 65 -7.86 1.78 -4.49
N GLY A 66 -7.08 1.03 -3.72
CA GLY A 66 -6.43 -0.20 -4.17
C GLY A 66 -7.40 -1.36 -4.27
N GLU A 67 -7.10 -2.30 -5.16
CA GLU A 67 -7.88 -3.53 -5.32
C GLU A 67 -7.18 -4.71 -4.67
N ASN A 68 -7.94 -5.66 -4.11
CA ASN A 68 -7.41 -6.90 -3.58
C ASN A 68 -7.16 -7.90 -4.72
N ARG A 69 -6.19 -7.60 -5.58
CA ARG A 69 -5.82 -8.43 -6.75
C ARG A 69 -4.31 -8.57 -6.87
N GLU A 70 -3.89 -9.64 -7.51
CA GLU A 70 -2.48 -10.00 -7.63
C GLU A 70 -1.60 -8.98 -8.35
N SER A 71 -2.11 -8.27 -9.35
CA SER A 71 -1.36 -7.16 -9.99
C SER A 71 -1.05 -6.01 -9.02
N ASN A 72 -1.86 -5.83 -7.97
CA ASN A 72 -1.64 -4.85 -6.92
C ASN A 72 -0.86 -5.41 -5.72
N LEU A 73 -0.36 -6.65 -5.78
CA LEU A 73 0.41 -7.27 -4.70
C LEU A 73 1.91 -7.25 -4.97
N ALA A 74 2.69 -6.99 -3.93
CA ALA A 74 4.15 -6.99 -3.98
C ALA A 74 4.74 -7.52 -2.66
N PRO A 75 5.93 -8.16 -2.68
CA PRO A 75 6.59 -8.60 -1.46
C PRO A 75 7.30 -7.43 -0.78
N ALA A 76 7.09 -7.26 0.52
CA ALA A 76 7.72 -6.23 1.31
C ALA A 76 8.34 -6.82 2.58
N LEU A 77 9.57 -6.40 2.89
CA LEU A 77 10.19 -6.69 4.19
C LEU A 77 9.40 -5.99 5.30
N ALA A 78 9.30 -6.63 6.48
CA ALA A 78 8.48 -6.12 7.59
C ALA A 78 8.80 -4.66 7.97
N ASP A 79 10.08 -4.29 8.02
CA ASP A 79 10.51 -2.92 8.38
C ASP A 79 10.05 -1.89 7.36
N ALA A 80 10.23 -2.18 6.07
CA ALA A 80 9.81 -1.29 4.99
C ALA A 80 8.26 -1.21 4.92
N HIS A 81 7.59 -2.35 5.11
CA HIS A 81 6.14 -2.42 5.13
C HIS A 81 5.54 -1.57 6.27
N LYS A 82 6.17 -1.57 7.45
CA LYS A 82 5.75 -0.75 8.59
C LYS A 82 5.77 0.75 8.28
N VAL A 83 6.79 1.22 7.56
CA VAL A 83 6.91 2.62 7.13
C VAL A 83 5.76 2.98 6.18
N LYS A 84 5.54 2.16 5.15
CA LYS A 84 4.42 2.37 4.22
C LYS A 84 3.06 2.36 4.92
N THR A 85 2.83 1.38 5.80
CA THR A 85 1.59 1.26 6.57
C THR A 85 1.29 2.54 7.37
N ARG A 86 2.31 3.14 7.99
CA ARG A 86 2.16 4.42 8.71
C ARG A 86 1.73 5.54 7.76
N ASP A 87 2.39 5.65 6.60
CA ASP A 87 2.16 6.73 5.65
C ASP A 87 0.78 6.59 4.98
N ASP A 88 0.36 5.36 4.64
CA ASP A 88 -0.97 5.06 4.12
C ASP A 88 -2.07 5.37 5.13
N ARG A 89 -1.87 5.01 6.41
CA ARG A 89 -2.82 5.35 7.48
C ARG A 89 -2.94 6.86 7.68
N ALA A 90 -1.83 7.60 7.58
CA ALA A 90 -1.86 9.05 7.63
C ALA A 90 -2.65 9.65 6.46
N ALA A 91 -2.45 9.13 5.24
CA ALA A 91 -3.19 9.54 4.06
C ALA A 91 -4.70 9.23 4.18
N MET A 92 -5.07 8.03 4.62
CA MET A 92 -6.46 7.63 4.86
C MET A 92 -7.13 8.52 5.92
N SER A 93 -6.44 8.79 7.03
CA SER A 93 -6.94 9.69 8.09
C SER A 93 -7.17 11.11 7.55
N LYS A 94 -6.26 11.63 6.73
CA LYS A 94 -6.43 12.92 6.06
C LYS A 94 -7.64 12.92 5.14
N ALA A 95 -7.81 11.89 4.31
CA ALA A 95 -8.95 11.74 3.41
C ALA A 95 -10.27 11.71 4.18
N ASN A 96 -10.34 10.90 5.25
CA ASN A 96 -11.50 10.82 6.13
C ASN A 96 -11.82 12.16 6.79
N ARG A 97 -10.80 12.91 7.24
CA ARG A 97 -11.00 14.25 7.81
C ARG A 97 -11.53 15.25 6.78
N ILE A 98 -11.01 15.22 5.56
CA ILE A 98 -11.52 16.09 4.47
C ILE A 98 -12.98 15.75 4.17
N ARG A 99 -13.30 14.45 4.05
CA ARG A 99 -14.68 13.98 3.86
C ARG A 99 -15.60 14.41 4.99
N ALA A 100 -15.17 14.26 6.24
CA ALA A 100 -15.94 14.68 7.40
C ALA A 100 -16.20 16.19 7.41
N LYS A 101 -15.23 17.02 6.99
CA LYS A 101 -15.42 18.47 6.84
C LYS A 101 -16.43 18.79 5.75
N HIS A 102 -16.33 18.13 4.60
CA HIS A 102 -17.24 18.34 3.48
C HIS A 102 -18.69 17.96 3.84
N LEU A 103 -18.86 16.89 4.62
CA LEU A 103 -20.17 16.44 5.09
C LEU A 103 -20.68 17.19 6.34
N GLY A 104 -19.92 18.14 6.89
CA GLY A 104 -20.29 18.87 8.10
C GLY A 104 -20.25 18.07 9.42
N ILE A 105 -19.73 16.84 9.39
CA ILE A 105 -19.56 15.96 10.56
C ILE A 105 -18.39 16.43 11.43
N HIS A 106 -17.37 17.03 10.82
CA HIS A 106 -16.20 17.50 11.54
C HIS A 106 -16.55 18.71 12.45
N PRO A 107 -16.14 18.72 13.73
CA PRO A 107 -16.44 19.81 14.63
C PRO A 107 -15.97 21.15 14.06
N LYS A 108 -16.85 22.15 14.11
CA LYS A 108 -16.52 23.50 13.65
C LYS A 108 -15.44 24.08 14.57
N SER A 109 -14.42 24.68 13.96
CA SER A 109 -13.44 25.46 14.70
C SER A 109 -14.14 26.63 15.37
N LYS A 110 -13.96 26.79 16.68
CA LYS A 110 -14.37 28.00 17.42
C LYS A 110 -13.35 29.13 17.27
N ALA A 111 -12.16 28.83 16.75
CA ALA A 111 -11.11 29.82 16.57
C ALA A 111 -11.48 30.78 15.44
N ARG A 112 -11.46 32.09 15.75
CA ARG A 112 -11.58 33.14 14.74
C ARG A 112 -10.33 33.12 13.86
N ILE A 113 -10.51 33.20 12.54
CA ILE A 113 -9.39 33.36 11.60
C ILE A 113 -8.69 34.68 11.93
N ARG A 114 -7.42 34.60 12.33
CA ARG A 114 -6.56 35.77 12.53
C ARG A 114 -5.74 35.95 11.26
N SER A 115 -5.97 37.03 10.52
CA SER A 115 -5.08 37.41 9.44
C SER A 115 -3.75 37.93 10.01
N ARG A 116 -2.66 37.76 9.25
CA ARG A 116 -1.47 38.57 9.48
C ARG A 116 -1.87 40.02 9.22
N GLY A 117 -1.71 40.90 10.20
CA GLY A 117 -2.10 42.31 10.07
C GLY A 117 -1.54 42.95 8.80
N PHE A 118 -2.16 44.05 8.36
CA PHE A 118 -1.65 44.80 7.20
C PHE A 118 -0.20 45.23 7.45
N ALA A 119 0.64 45.12 6.42
CA ALA A 119 1.99 45.66 6.50
C ALA A 119 1.91 47.20 6.63
N PRO A 120 2.78 47.83 7.44
CA PRO A 120 2.81 49.28 7.54
C PRO A 120 3.11 49.90 6.17
N THR A 121 2.37 50.94 5.82
CA THR A 121 2.63 51.77 4.65
C THR A 121 3.74 52.78 5.00
N ARG A 122 4.68 52.99 4.08
CA ARG A 122 5.84 53.88 4.24
C ARG A 122 5.43 55.34 4.35
#